data_AF-A0A2D9LGH5-F1
#
_entry.id   AF-A0A2D9LGH5-F1
#
_cell.length_a   1.000
_cell.length_b   1.000
_cell.length_c   1.000
_cell.angle_alpha   90.00
_cell.angle_beta   90.00
_cell.angle_gamma   90.00
#
_symmetry.space_group_name_H-M   'P 1'
#
loop_
_entity.id
_entity.type
_entity.pdbx_description
1 polymer ?
#
loop_
_entity_poly.entity_id
_entity_poly.type
_entity_poly.pdbx_seq_one_letter_code
_entity_poly.pdbx_strand_id
1 'polypeptide(L)'
;MPNNKKDIDPEETQEWLEAIEDALEEHGNKRAGFLLETLISFAQSRGARLPFNTKTPFVNTILPSDEPDFPGDRALERKIKSTVRWNAMAMVTKANKV
;
A
#
# COMPACT_ATOMS: atom_id res chain seq x y z
N MET A 1 4.03 0.74 -13.99
CA MET A 1 3.03 1.39 -14.86
C MET A 1 2.47 0.35 -15.80
N PRO A 2 1.14 0.24 -15.97
CA PRO A 2 0.58 -0.69 -16.92
C PRO A 2 1.19 -0.41 -18.29
N ASN A 3 1.63 -1.49 -18.92
CA ASN A 3 2.28 -1.50 -20.22
C ASN A 3 1.37 -0.79 -21.24
N ASN A 4 1.98 0.03 -22.10
CA ASN A 4 1.39 0.86 -23.15
C ASN A 4 0.50 0.06 -24.13
N LYS A 5 -0.66 -0.40 -23.67
CA LYS A 5 -1.78 -0.74 -24.53
C LYS A 5 -2.35 0.58 -24.97
N LYS A 6 -2.43 0.79 -26.29
CA LYS A 6 -3.22 1.89 -26.85
C LYS A 6 -4.63 1.75 -26.29
N ASP A 7 -4.98 2.67 -25.40
CA ASP A 7 -6.35 2.82 -24.98
C ASP A 7 -7.20 3.14 -26.22
N ILE A 8 -8.33 2.45 -26.36
CA ILE A 8 -9.22 2.59 -27.51
C ILE A 8 -10.07 3.84 -27.35
N ASP A 9 -10.40 4.19 -26.10
CA ASP A 9 -11.18 5.36 -25.74
C ASP A 9 -10.66 5.98 -24.42
N PRO A 10 -9.69 6.91 -24.53
CA PRO A 10 -9.15 7.58 -23.35
C PRO A 10 -10.17 8.46 -22.60
N GLU A 11 -11.23 8.93 -23.28
CA GLU A 11 -12.25 9.78 -22.67
C GLU A 11 -13.15 8.95 -21.76
N GLU A 12 -13.63 7.79 -22.25
CA GLU A 12 -14.35 6.83 -21.42
C GLU A 12 -13.50 6.40 -20.20
N THR A 13 -12.22 6.04 -20.41
CA THR A 13 -11.34 5.66 -19.30
C THR A 13 -11.20 6.78 -18.27
N GLN A 14 -11.13 8.04 -18.71
CA GLN A 14 -11.05 9.19 -17.83
C GLN A 14 -12.35 9.37 -17.02
N GLU A 15 -13.52 9.25 -17.65
CA GLU A 15 -14.82 9.30 -16.96
C GLU A 15 -14.94 8.23 -15.86
N TRP A 16 -14.49 7.00 -16.13
CA TRP A 16 -14.48 5.93 -15.13
C TRP A 16 -13.51 6.20 -13.97
N LEU A 17 -12.36 6.83 -14.24
CA LEU A 17 -11.41 7.22 -13.20
C LEU A 17 -12.00 8.32 -12.31
N GLU A 18 -12.61 9.34 -12.92
CA GLU A 18 -13.28 10.43 -12.20
C GLU A 18 -14.43 9.89 -11.33
N ALA A 19 -15.25 8.98 -11.86
CA ALA A 19 -16.33 8.35 -11.08
C ALA A 19 -15.83 7.55 -9.86
N ILE A 20 -14.64 6.94 -9.96
CA ILE A 20 -14.01 6.24 -8.82
C ILE A 20 -13.42 7.25 -7.84
N GLU A 21 -12.82 8.33 -8.32
CA GLU A 21 -12.29 9.43 -7.50
C GLU A 21 -13.40 10.08 -6.67
N ASP A 22 -14.53 10.42 -7.29
CA ASP A 22 -15.72 10.94 -6.60
C ASP A 22 -16.19 9.98 -5.50
N ALA A 23 -16.25 8.67 -5.80
CA ALA A 23 -16.64 7.66 -4.81
C ALA A 23 -15.63 7.53 -3.65
N LEU A 24 -14.33 7.75 -3.92
CA LEU A 24 -13.29 7.77 -2.90
C LEU A 24 -13.43 9.00 -2.00
N GLU A 25 -13.68 10.18 -2.58
CA GLU A 25 -13.81 11.42 -1.83
C GLU A 25 -15.10 11.46 -0.99
N GLU A 26 -16.24 11.07 -1.57
CA GLU A 26 -17.55 11.17 -0.89
C GLU A 26 -17.81 10.01 0.08
N HIS A 27 -17.31 8.80 -0.21
CA HIS A 27 -17.69 7.58 0.50
C HIS A 27 -16.50 6.76 1.05
N GLY A 28 -15.27 7.16 0.71
CA GLY A 28 -14.04 6.57 1.24
C GLY A 28 -13.64 5.22 0.63
N ASN A 29 -12.45 4.77 1.04
CA ASN A 29 -11.77 3.57 0.51
C ASN A 29 -12.61 2.29 0.54
N LYS A 30 -13.42 2.08 1.58
CA LYS A 30 -14.25 0.87 1.72
C LYS A 30 -15.31 0.78 0.63
N ARG A 31 -15.94 1.91 0.28
CA ARG A 31 -16.99 1.94 -0.75
C ARG A 31 -16.40 1.77 -2.14
N ALA A 32 -15.33 2.50 -2.45
CA ALA A 32 -14.62 2.36 -3.72
C ALA A 32 -14.11 0.93 -3.96
N GLY A 33 -13.53 0.30 -2.92
CA GLY A 33 -13.09 -1.10 -2.98
C GLY A 33 -14.24 -2.05 -3.30
N PHE A 34 -15.39 -1.91 -2.63
CA PHE A 34 -16.58 -2.72 -2.91
C PHE A 34 -17.09 -2.56 -4.36
N LEU A 35 -17.09 -1.31 -4.87
CA LEU A 35 -17.51 -1.04 -6.26
C LEU A 35 -16.58 -1.74 -7.26
N LEU A 36 -15.26 -1.61 -7.06
CA LEU A 36 -14.26 -2.27 -7.91
C LEU A 36 -14.41 -3.79 -7.89
N GLU A 37 -14.56 -4.40 -6.71
CA GLU A 37 -14.77 -5.86 -6.58
C GLU A 37 -16.04 -6.32 -7.31
N THR A 38 -17.13 -5.54 -7.20
CA THR A 38 -18.40 -5.81 -7.87
C THR A 38 -18.26 -5.73 -9.39
N LEU A 39 -17.61 -4.68 -9.90
CA LEU A 39 -17.36 -4.49 -11.33
C LEU A 39 -16.47 -5.59 -11.92
N ILE A 40 -15.39 -5.95 -11.22
CA ILE A 40 -14.51 -7.05 -11.61
C ILE A 40 -15.30 -8.36 -11.68
N SER A 41 -16.09 -8.66 -10.65
CA SER A 41 -16.92 -9.87 -10.59
C SER A 41 -17.94 -9.91 -11.72
N PHE A 42 -18.60 -8.77 -12.00
CA PHE A 42 -19.54 -8.64 -13.11
C PHE A 42 -18.86 -8.88 -14.47
N ALA A 43 -17.72 -8.25 -14.72
CA ALA A 43 -16.95 -8.43 -15.94
C ALA A 43 -16.50 -9.89 -16.13
N GLN A 44 -16.02 -10.53 -15.06
CA GLN A 44 -15.65 -11.95 -15.08
C GLN A 44 -16.83 -12.86 -15.40
N SER A 45 -18.02 -12.58 -14.84
CA SER A 45 -19.25 -13.33 -15.13
C SER A 45 -19.68 -13.25 -16.61
N ARG A 46 -19.27 -12.17 -17.30
CA ARG A 46 -19.51 -11.95 -18.74
C ARG A 46 -18.38 -12.46 -19.62
N GLY A 47 -17.40 -13.17 -19.06
CA GLY A 47 -16.31 -13.81 -19.79
C GLY A 47 -15.04 -12.98 -19.93
N ALA A 48 -14.96 -11.79 -19.31
CA ALA A 48 -13.72 -11.02 -19.28
C ALA A 48 -12.69 -11.73 -18.38
N ARG A 49 -11.52 -12.07 -18.93
CA ARG A 49 -10.43 -12.67 -18.16
C ARG A 49 -9.50 -11.57 -17.65
N LEU A 50 -9.72 -11.13 -16.41
CA LEU A 50 -8.76 -10.27 -15.73
C LEU A 50 -7.65 -11.14 -15.11
N PRO A 51 -6.36 -10.80 -15.32
CA PRO A 51 -5.29 -11.47 -14.60
C PRO A 51 -5.46 -11.17 -13.11
N PHE A 52 -5.53 -12.22 -12.29
CA PHE A 52 -5.57 -12.09 -10.84
C PHE A 52 -4.29 -11.40 -10.36
N ASN A 53 -4.41 -10.17 -9.86
CA ASN A 53 -3.28 -9.42 -9.36
C ASN A 53 -3.17 -9.60 -7.84
N THR A 54 -2.26 -10.47 -7.40
CA THR A 54 -1.93 -10.67 -5.97
C THR A 54 -1.01 -9.59 -5.42
N LYS A 55 -0.52 -8.68 -6.26
CA LYS A 55 0.43 -7.66 -5.83
C LYS A 55 -0.33 -6.43 -5.36
N THR A 56 -0.22 -6.17 -4.07
CA THR A 56 -0.53 -4.85 -3.53
C THR A 56 0.55 -3.85 -3.99
N PRO A 57 0.22 -2.55 -4.04
CA PRO A 57 1.22 -1.53 -4.32
C PRO A 57 2.39 -1.61 -3.31
N PHE A 58 3.60 -1.27 -3.76
CA PHE A 58 4.79 -1.28 -2.91
C PHE A 58 4.84 -0.03 -2.02
N VAL A 59 3.85 0.07 -1.14
CA VAL A 59 3.64 1.15 -0.16
C VAL A 59 3.17 0.53 1.16
N ASN A 60 3.25 1.29 2.25
CA ASN A 60 2.72 0.84 3.54
C ASN A 60 1.20 0.65 3.47
N THR A 61 0.70 -0.43 4.07
CA THR A 61 -0.74 -0.73 4.12
C THR A 61 -1.53 0.29 4.95
N ILE A 62 -0.91 0.90 5.96
CA ILE A 62 -1.52 1.91 6.83
C ILE A 62 -1.20 3.29 6.27
N LEU A 63 -2.24 4.09 6.02
CA LEU A 63 -2.10 5.46 5.56
C LEU A 63 -1.64 6.39 6.70
N PRO A 64 -0.97 7.51 6.41
CA PRO A 64 -0.57 8.47 7.43
C PRO A 64 -1.73 9.02 8.28
N SER A 65 -2.94 9.13 7.70
CA SER A 65 -4.15 9.56 8.41
C SER A 65 -4.70 8.51 9.38
N ASP A 66 -4.40 7.24 9.12
CA ASP A 66 -4.87 6.09 9.88
C ASP A 66 -3.81 5.60 10.88
N GLU A 67 -2.63 6.22 10.86
CA GLU A 67 -1.54 5.88 11.76
C GLU A 67 -1.88 6.40 13.17
N PRO A 68 -1.95 5.51 14.18
CA PRO A 68 -2.23 5.93 15.54
C PRO A 68 -1.05 6.70 16.13
N ASP A 69 -1.35 7.56 17.11
CA ASP A 69 -0.31 8.24 17.86
C ASP A 69 0.64 7.25 18.54
N PHE A 70 1.94 7.53 18.43
CA PHE A 70 2.94 6.66 19.03
C PHE A 70 2.89 6.76 20.57
N PRO A 71 2.71 5.65 21.29
CA PRO A 71 2.40 5.69 22.73
C PRO A 71 3.61 5.98 23.64
N GLY A 72 4.83 5.91 23.11
CA GLY A 72 6.08 5.98 23.90
C GLY A 72 6.91 7.26 23.70
N ASP A 73 8.00 7.37 24.47
CA ASP A 73 9.01 8.42 24.29
C ASP A 73 10.05 8.00 23.25
N ARG A 74 9.92 8.53 22.04
CA ARG A 74 10.83 8.25 20.93
C ARG A 74 12.28 8.66 21.19
N ALA A 75 12.53 9.69 22.00
CA ALA A 75 13.89 10.14 22.30
C ALA A 75 14.58 9.16 23.25
N LEU A 76 13.89 8.73 24.30
CA LEU A 76 14.38 7.72 25.23
C LEU A 76 14.61 6.37 24.54
N GLU A 77 13.63 5.89 23.78
CA GLU A 77 13.74 4.63 23.03
C GLU A 77 14.88 4.66 22.02
N ARG A 78 15.13 5.81 21.36
CA ARG A 78 16.26 5.96 20.44
C ARG A 78 17.60 5.82 21.15
N LYS A 79 17.73 6.36 22.37
CA LYS A 79 18.95 6.23 23.18
C LYS A 79 19.19 4.77 23.55
N ILE A 80 18.16 4.08 24.07
CA ILE A 80 18.23 2.67 24.44
C ILE A 80 18.59 1.81 23.22
N LYS A 81 17.89 2.00 22.09
CA LYS A 81 18.14 1.28 20.83
C LYS A 81 19.58 1.46 20.35
N SER A 82 20.13 2.66 20.46
CA SER A 82 21.52 2.95 20.04
C SER A 82 22.53 2.20 20.91
N THR A 83 22.37 2.21 22.23
CA THR A 83 23.23 1.46 23.16
C THR A 83 23.17 -0.04 22.90
N VAL A 84 21.98 -0.60 22.70
CA VAL A 84 21.80 -2.04 22.40
C VAL A 84 22.51 -2.42 21.09
N ARG A 85 22.35 -1.62 20.03
CA ARG A 85 23.04 -1.86 18.74
C ARG A 85 24.55 -1.79 18.87
N TRP A 86 25.07 -0.83 19.64
CA TRP A 86 26.50 -0.72 19.86
C TRP A 86 27.05 -1.94 20.63
N ASN A 87 26.38 -2.34 21.71
CA ASN A 87 26.76 -3.53 22.48
C ASN A 87 26.76 -4.79 21.61
N ALA A 88 25.75 -4.96 20.75
CA ALA A 88 25.69 -6.08 19.81
C ALA A 88 26.88 -6.09 18.85
N MET A 89 27.19 -4.95 18.23
CA MET A 89 28.36 -4.81 17.37
C MET A 89 29.67 -5.08 18.11
N ALA A 90 29.81 -4.59 19.35
CA ALA A 90 31.00 -4.80 20.17
C ALA A 90 31.21 -6.28 20.51
N MET A 91 30.15 -7.01 20.87
CA MET A 91 30.20 -8.44 21.14
C MET A 91 30.63 -9.25 19.90
N VAL A 92 30.02 -8.99 18.74
CA VAL A 92 30.36 -9.67 17.48
C VAL A 92 31.80 -9.36 17.07
N THR A 93 32.21 -8.09 17.14
CA THR A 93 33.58 -7.68 16.82
C THR A 93 34.60 -8.35 17.74
N LYS A 94 34.29 -8.47 19.04
CA LYS A 94 35.16 -9.16 20.00
C LYS A 94 35.27 -10.66 19.68
N ALA A 95 34.17 -11.31 19.30
CA ALA A 95 34.16 -12.72 18.91
C ALA A 95 34.90 -12.98 17.60
N ASN A 96 34.88 -12.04 16.66
CA ASN A 96 35.55 -12.15 15.36
C ASN A 96 37.04 -11.79 15.39
N LYS A 97 37.57 -11.30 16.52
CA LYS A 97 39.01 -11.00 16.68
C LYS A 97 39.85 -12.24 17.01
N VAL A 98 39.40 -13.43 16.59
CA VAL A 98 40.16 -14.69 16.63
C VAL A 98 41.04 -14.79 15.39
#